data_AF-L9ZR66-F1
#
_entry.id   AF-L9ZR66-F1
#
_cell.length_a   1.000
_cell.length_b   1.000
_cell.length_c   1.000
_cell.angle_alpha   90.00
_cell.angle_beta   90.00
_cell.angle_gamma   90.00
#
_symmetry.space_group_name_H-M   'P 1'
#
loop_
_entity.id
_entity.type
_entity.pdbx_description
1 polymer ?
#
loop_
_entity_poly.entity_id
_entity_poly.type
_entity_poly.pdbx_seq_one_letter_code
_entity_poly.pdbx_strand_id
1 'polypeptide(L)'
;MTDLRRRNALQLLGGGMAFLAGCSETSDGNGTETDDTGSNDSNDPNDSNDPNDTIEGDLPSYASVLPTTERSTYFYGAIDVETMSTLLEDEGAEAGAEPTDPLVGNPVVVALLCSFGLQQLGSSAGRSAYTDHNETADGEEQFVYADGVYALVGSYDRDGLATALEAAGYTAEREADAYAVYTDAESDEVVGISAGVYAYSYPNGDESDFDPIAAVERTVATAAGDRPPKHEVDDGFDRLLRAGENGGITSCLYTDADEFDADALSSDRATDEDSLQFAFDAFEGANGVSQHLAVTDADAAATATAVVTYRSEDRVDQGRLESALGTEAETVEFATVGSRVEIDAEYGGEFARE
;
A
#
# COMPACT_ATOMS: atom_id res chain seq x y z
N MET A 1 -17.82 14.11 -14.73
CA MET A 1 -16.92 14.11 -13.55
C MET A 1 -15.96 12.92 -13.62
N THR A 2 -16.39 11.81 -14.24
CA THR A 2 -15.59 10.66 -14.72
C THR A 2 -14.47 11.00 -15.72
N ASP A 3 -14.72 11.90 -16.68
CA ASP A 3 -13.69 12.36 -17.63
C ASP A 3 -12.45 13.00 -16.97
N LEU A 4 -12.58 13.52 -15.74
CA LEU A 4 -11.45 14.08 -14.96
C LEU A 4 -10.62 12.98 -14.28
N ARG A 5 -11.28 11.94 -13.73
CA ARG A 5 -10.60 10.79 -13.12
C ARG A 5 -9.83 9.97 -14.15
N ARG A 6 -10.44 9.75 -15.32
CA ARG A 6 -9.82 9.06 -16.45
C ARG A 6 -8.68 9.86 -17.07
N ARG A 7 -8.82 11.19 -17.20
CA ARG A 7 -7.73 12.04 -17.66
C ARG A 7 -6.54 12.03 -16.70
N ASN A 8 -6.75 12.13 -15.40
CA ASN A 8 -5.65 12.09 -14.44
C ASN A 8 -4.93 10.72 -14.44
N ALA A 9 -5.67 9.62 -14.59
CA ALA A 9 -5.11 8.27 -14.74
C ALA A 9 -4.25 8.08 -15.99
N LEU A 10 -4.70 8.63 -17.11
CA LEU A 10 -3.98 8.54 -18.37
C LEU A 10 -2.87 9.59 -18.46
N GLN A 11 -2.98 10.71 -17.74
CA GLN A 11 -1.88 11.66 -17.54
C GLN A 11 -0.76 11.07 -16.67
N LEU A 12 -1.10 10.16 -15.74
CA LEU A 12 -0.12 9.41 -14.95
C LEU A 12 0.85 8.58 -15.82
N LEU A 13 0.39 8.15 -17.01
CA LEU A 13 1.11 7.26 -17.91
C LEU A 13 1.61 7.97 -19.17
N GLY A 14 1.06 9.11 -19.56
CA GLY A 14 1.49 9.85 -20.76
C GLY A 14 2.57 10.91 -20.51
N GLY A 15 2.90 11.19 -19.25
CA GLY A 15 3.94 12.13 -18.85
C GLY A 15 4.97 11.40 -18.02
N GLY A 16 6.05 10.99 -18.65
CA GLY A 16 7.23 10.50 -17.92
C GLY A 16 7.65 11.55 -16.91
N MET A 17 7.40 11.22 -15.64
CA MET A 17 7.80 11.88 -14.40
C MET A 17 9.00 12.81 -14.61
N ALA A 18 8.70 14.09 -14.81
CA ALA A 18 9.72 15.11 -15.02
C ALA A 18 10.00 15.84 -13.70
N PHE A 19 11.20 15.58 -13.17
CA PHE A 19 11.96 16.29 -12.12
C PHE A 19 11.86 15.78 -10.68
N LEU A 20 12.84 14.96 -10.28
CA LEU A 20 13.38 14.87 -8.93
C LEU A 20 14.91 14.68 -8.92
N ALA A 21 15.59 15.71 -8.42
CA ALA A 21 16.96 15.63 -7.99
C ALA A 21 17.04 15.34 -6.48
N GLY A 22 17.34 14.09 -6.14
CA GLY A 22 18.34 13.70 -5.13
C GLY A 22 17.92 13.63 -3.66
N CYS A 23 18.05 12.45 -3.06
CA CYS A 23 19.24 12.02 -2.31
C CYS A 23 19.22 10.49 -2.13
N SER A 24 20.06 9.75 -2.86
CA SER A 24 20.28 8.33 -2.60
C SER A 24 21.09 8.15 -1.32
N GLU A 25 20.61 7.33 -0.39
CA GLU A 25 21.48 6.69 0.57
C GLU A 25 22.02 5.40 -0.06
N THR A 26 23.33 5.34 -0.22
CA THR A 26 24.04 4.20 -0.78
C THR A 26 24.41 3.27 0.38
N SER A 27 23.92 2.02 0.35
CA SER A 27 24.38 1.00 1.29
C SER A 27 25.76 0.49 0.87
N ASP A 28 26.81 1.08 1.44
CA ASP A 28 28.17 0.57 1.33
C ASP A 28 28.28 -0.74 2.11
N GLY A 29 28.33 -1.86 1.38
CA GLY A 29 28.77 -3.13 1.89
C GLY A 29 30.24 -3.07 2.33
N ASN A 30 30.53 -3.49 3.56
CA ASN A 30 31.87 -3.93 3.90
C ASN A 30 31.83 -5.02 4.99
N GLY A 31 32.12 -6.25 4.56
CA GLY A 31 32.24 -7.40 5.44
C GLY A 31 33.39 -7.26 6.44
N THR A 32 33.25 -7.94 7.58
CA THR A 32 34.39 -8.35 8.39
C THR A 32 34.07 -9.72 8.99
N GLU A 33 34.80 -10.73 8.51
CA GLU A 33 34.84 -12.08 9.05
C GLU A 33 35.11 -12.07 10.57
N THR A 34 34.41 -12.94 11.31
CA THR A 34 34.95 -13.51 12.54
C THR A 34 34.47 -14.95 12.70
N ASP A 35 35.39 -15.90 12.46
CA ASP A 35 35.35 -17.25 13.01
C ASP A 35 35.29 -17.18 14.55
N ASP A 36 34.41 -17.94 15.21
CA ASP A 36 34.83 -19.05 16.09
C ASP A 36 33.64 -19.78 16.77
N THR A 37 33.59 -21.09 16.51
CA THR A 37 33.30 -22.24 17.41
C THR A 37 32.10 -22.27 18.40
N GLY A 38 31.19 -23.24 18.15
CA GLY A 38 31.04 -24.39 19.08
C GLY A 38 29.64 -24.80 19.55
N SER A 39 29.17 -25.97 19.08
CA SER A 39 28.27 -26.98 19.72
C SER A 39 26.87 -26.52 20.23
N ASN A 40 25.77 -27.26 20.06
CA ASN A 40 25.63 -28.69 20.25
C ASN A 40 24.28 -29.18 19.68
N ASP A 41 24.34 -30.42 19.19
CA ASP A 41 23.28 -31.28 18.64
C ASP A 41 22.10 -31.50 19.61
N SER A 42 20.86 -31.32 19.12
CA SER A 42 19.63 -31.85 19.73
C SER A 42 18.55 -31.98 18.64
N ASN A 43 18.57 -33.11 17.94
CA ASN A 43 17.50 -33.56 17.04
C ASN A 43 16.17 -33.77 17.80
N ASP A 44 15.21 -32.88 17.60
CA ASP A 44 13.78 -33.12 17.83
C ASP A 44 13.11 -33.38 16.46
N PRO A 45 12.59 -34.58 16.17
CA PRO A 45 12.18 -34.95 14.82
C PRO A 45 10.76 -34.49 14.46
N ASN A 46 10.29 -33.36 15.01
CA ASN A 46 8.91 -32.90 14.79
C ASN A 46 8.79 -31.38 14.59
N ASP A 47 9.89 -30.72 14.24
CA ASP A 47 9.87 -29.31 13.83
C ASP A 47 9.85 -29.24 12.30
N SER A 48 8.70 -28.94 11.73
CA SER A 48 8.52 -28.62 10.30
C SER A 48 8.96 -27.18 9.99
N ASN A 49 9.97 -26.68 10.69
CA ASN A 49 10.67 -25.46 10.35
C ASN A 49 11.80 -25.84 9.39
N ASP A 50 11.56 -25.63 8.10
CA ASP A 50 12.65 -25.60 7.13
C ASP A 50 13.62 -24.47 7.53
N PRO A 51 14.87 -24.76 7.92
CA PRO A 51 15.83 -23.75 8.38
C PRO A 51 16.34 -22.84 7.25
N ASN A 52 15.82 -22.95 6.02
CA ASN A 52 16.13 -22.07 4.89
C ASN A 52 15.10 -20.95 4.64
N ASP A 53 14.05 -20.81 5.46
CA ASP A 53 12.97 -19.83 5.23
C ASP A 53 13.10 -18.56 6.11
N THR A 54 14.33 -18.07 6.32
CA THR A 54 14.54 -16.71 6.85
C THR A 54 14.34 -15.72 5.71
N ILE A 55 13.16 -15.09 5.65
CA ILE A 55 12.93 -13.96 4.76
C ILE A 55 13.71 -12.76 5.30
N GLU A 56 14.76 -12.39 4.57
CA GLU A 56 15.57 -11.20 4.80
C GLU A 56 14.84 -9.99 4.18
N GLY A 57 14.52 -8.98 4.98
CA GLY A 57 13.83 -7.78 4.52
C GLY A 57 13.38 -6.90 5.67
N ASP A 58 13.50 -5.59 5.48
CA ASP A 58 13.02 -4.59 6.43
C ASP A 58 11.52 -4.34 6.22
N LEU A 59 10.78 -4.16 7.32
CA LEU A 59 9.38 -3.79 7.23
C LEU A 59 9.23 -2.36 6.69
N PRO A 60 8.22 -2.09 5.84
CA PRO A 60 7.89 -0.72 5.47
C PRO A 60 7.52 0.09 6.72
N SER A 61 7.85 1.39 6.73
CA SER A 61 7.53 2.28 7.85
C SER A 61 6.03 2.33 8.17
N TYR A 62 5.17 2.16 7.16
CA TYR A 62 3.73 2.06 7.33
C TYR A 62 3.24 0.71 7.90
N ALA A 63 4.09 -0.33 8.02
CA ALA A 63 3.66 -1.65 8.52
C ALA A 63 3.04 -1.59 9.92
N SER A 64 3.49 -0.64 10.74
CA SER A 64 3.02 -0.41 12.11
C SER A 64 1.60 0.16 12.20
N VAL A 65 1.04 0.69 11.10
CA VAL A 65 -0.30 1.30 11.08
C VAL A 65 -1.35 0.39 10.45
N LEU A 66 -0.95 -0.76 9.89
CA LEU A 66 -1.83 -1.72 9.22
C LEU A 66 -2.58 -2.57 10.25
N PRO A 67 -3.88 -2.35 10.48
CA PRO A 67 -4.61 -3.04 11.53
C PRO A 67 -4.99 -4.46 11.14
N THR A 68 -5.20 -5.33 12.13
CA THR A 68 -5.90 -6.60 11.93
C THR A 68 -7.36 -6.37 11.56
N THR A 69 -7.97 -7.09 10.63
CA THR A 69 -9.41 -6.97 10.33
C THR A 69 -10.13 -8.30 10.52
N GLU A 70 -11.47 -8.26 10.62
CA GLU A 70 -12.31 -9.48 10.63
C GLU A 70 -12.60 -9.98 9.21
N ARG A 71 -12.08 -9.29 8.18
CA ARG A 71 -12.24 -9.67 6.78
C ARG A 71 -11.31 -10.83 6.47
N SER A 72 -11.79 -11.80 5.69
CA SER A 72 -10.96 -12.91 5.19
C SER A 72 -9.88 -12.43 4.21
N THR A 73 -10.11 -11.28 3.57
CA THR A 73 -9.17 -10.67 2.64
C THR A 73 -8.82 -9.29 3.15
N TYR A 74 -7.52 -9.01 3.21
CA TYR A 74 -6.94 -7.75 3.61
C TYR A 74 -6.29 -7.09 2.41
N PHE A 75 -6.58 -5.82 2.18
CA PHE A 75 -5.91 -5.04 1.16
C PHE A 75 -5.37 -3.76 1.72
N TYR A 76 -4.19 -3.40 1.23
CA TYR A 76 -3.69 -2.06 1.36
C TYR A 76 -3.00 -1.60 0.09
N GLY A 77 -2.98 -0.28 -0.10
CA GLY A 77 -2.11 0.41 -1.02
C GLY A 77 -1.33 1.48 -0.29
N ALA A 78 -0.08 1.71 -0.66
CA ALA A 78 0.75 2.76 -0.08
C ALA A 78 1.48 3.53 -1.17
N ILE A 79 1.71 4.81 -0.93
CA ILE A 79 2.50 5.68 -1.80
C ILE A 79 3.19 6.74 -0.95
N ASP A 80 4.48 6.96 -1.18
CA ASP A 80 5.16 8.09 -0.54
C ASP A 80 4.68 9.43 -1.14
N VAL A 81 4.59 10.47 -0.30
CA VAL A 81 4.05 11.77 -0.72
C VAL A 81 4.94 12.46 -1.74
N GLU A 82 6.25 12.16 -1.77
CA GLU A 82 7.17 12.64 -2.79
C GLU A 82 6.77 12.10 -4.18
N THR A 83 6.65 10.78 -4.32
CA THR A 83 6.16 10.12 -5.53
C THR A 83 4.78 10.66 -5.90
N MET A 84 3.86 10.80 -4.95
CA MET A 84 2.53 11.36 -5.22
C MET A 84 2.57 12.81 -5.74
N SER A 85 3.43 13.66 -5.16
CA SER A 85 3.54 15.07 -5.56
C SER A 85 4.05 15.19 -6.99
N THR A 86 5.05 14.38 -7.36
CA THR A 86 5.53 14.30 -8.75
C THR A 86 4.43 13.86 -9.71
N LEU A 87 3.62 12.87 -9.32
CA LEU A 87 2.49 12.40 -10.14
C LEU A 87 1.39 13.46 -10.33
N LEU A 88 1.19 14.34 -9.34
CA LEU A 88 0.15 15.38 -9.38
C LEU A 88 0.60 16.66 -10.09
N GLU A 89 1.90 16.98 -10.07
CA GLU A 89 2.47 18.20 -10.65
C GLU A 89 2.75 18.10 -12.15
N ASP A 90 2.68 16.91 -12.75
CA ASP A 90 2.86 16.72 -14.19
C ASP A 90 1.60 17.10 -15.00
N GLU A 91 1.40 18.42 -15.18
CA GLU A 91 0.34 19.00 -16.03
C GLU A 91 0.56 18.76 -17.55
N GLY A 92 1.67 18.12 -17.95
CA GLY A 92 2.17 18.05 -19.34
C GLY A 92 1.94 16.73 -20.07
N ALA A 93 1.52 15.67 -19.37
CA ALA A 93 1.24 14.37 -19.94
C ALA A 93 0.13 14.42 -21.00
N GLU A 94 0.39 13.87 -22.20
CA GLU A 94 -0.72 13.51 -23.09
C GLU A 94 -1.59 12.45 -22.40
N ALA A 95 -2.86 12.32 -22.75
CA ALA A 95 -3.66 11.22 -22.22
C ALA A 95 -3.07 9.93 -22.78
N GLY A 96 -2.31 9.21 -21.94
CA GLY A 96 -1.81 7.90 -22.25
C GLY A 96 -2.93 6.86 -22.42
N ALA A 97 -2.55 5.63 -22.71
CA ALA A 97 -3.31 4.42 -22.76
C ALA A 97 -3.36 3.84 -21.36
N GLU A 98 -4.47 3.18 -21.07
CA GLU A 98 -4.65 2.45 -19.83
C GLU A 98 -3.68 1.25 -19.83
N PRO A 99 -2.89 1.05 -18.75
CA PRO A 99 -1.91 -0.01 -18.71
C PRO A 99 -2.67 -1.34 -18.63
N THR A 100 -2.34 -2.29 -19.51
CA THR A 100 -3.06 -3.57 -19.56
C THR A 100 -2.36 -4.66 -18.76
N ASP A 101 -1.06 -4.47 -18.49
CA ASP A 101 -0.26 -5.29 -17.60
C ASP A 101 -0.61 -5.06 -16.11
N PRO A 102 -1.11 -6.08 -15.38
CA PRO A 102 -1.46 -5.95 -13.97
C PRO A 102 -0.29 -5.60 -13.04
N LEU A 103 0.97 -5.83 -13.45
CA LEU A 103 2.15 -5.41 -12.67
C LEU A 103 2.23 -3.89 -12.53
N VAL A 104 1.76 -3.15 -13.54
CA VAL A 104 1.72 -1.69 -13.53
C VAL A 104 0.33 -1.18 -13.14
N GLY A 105 -0.72 -1.82 -13.69
CA GLY A 105 -2.09 -1.37 -13.51
C GLY A 105 -2.54 -1.30 -12.05
N ASN A 106 -2.27 -2.35 -11.26
CA ASN A 106 -2.72 -2.37 -9.86
C ASN A 106 -2.08 -1.26 -9.00
N PRO A 107 -0.75 -1.05 -9.02
CA PRO A 107 -0.13 0.13 -8.40
C PRO A 107 -0.71 1.45 -8.91
N VAL A 108 -0.94 1.61 -10.22
CA VAL A 108 -1.55 2.82 -10.78
C VAL A 108 -2.96 3.08 -10.20
N VAL A 109 -3.77 2.04 -10.02
CA VAL A 109 -5.08 2.16 -9.34
C VAL A 109 -4.90 2.61 -7.88
N VAL A 110 -3.87 2.13 -7.17
CA VAL A 110 -3.54 2.63 -5.81
C VAL A 110 -3.23 4.12 -5.83
N ALA A 111 -2.40 4.58 -6.77
CA ALA A 111 -2.08 6.01 -6.92
C ALA A 111 -3.36 6.85 -7.12
N LEU A 112 -4.30 6.37 -7.94
CA LEU A 112 -5.59 7.02 -8.17
C LEU A 112 -6.49 7.03 -6.94
N LEU A 113 -6.58 5.89 -6.25
CA LEU A 113 -7.32 5.76 -5.01
C LEU A 113 -6.78 6.74 -3.96
N CYS A 114 -5.46 6.88 -3.92
CA CYS A 114 -4.77 7.79 -3.04
C CYS A 114 -5.03 9.27 -3.42
N SER A 115 -4.91 9.62 -4.70
CA SER A 115 -5.25 10.95 -5.21
C SER A 115 -6.70 11.35 -4.87
N PHE A 116 -7.65 10.41 -4.99
CA PHE A 116 -9.03 10.62 -4.57
C PHE A 116 -9.12 10.89 -3.06
N GLY A 117 -8.46 10.08 -2.23
CA GLY A 117 -8.39 10.28 -0.77
C GLY A 117 -7.89 11.68 -0.40
N LEU A 118 -6.84 12.18 -1.06
CA LEU A 118 -6.30 13.52 -0.84
C LEU A 118 -7.23 14.62 -1.35
N GLN A 119 -7.92 14.41 -2.47
CA GLN A 119 -8.93 15.35 -2.98
C GLN A 119 -10.08 15.51 -1.98
N GLN A 120 -10.51 14.42 -1.36
CA GLN A 120 -11.55 14.42 -0.35
C GLN A 120 -11.07 15.19 0.89
N LEU A 121 -9.87 14.89 1.40
CA LEU A 121 -9.25 15.67 2.49
C LEU A 121 -9.12 17.15 2.14
N GLY A 122 -8.75 17.45 0.89
CA GLY A 122 -8.65 18.81 0.38
C GLY A 122 -9.96 19.59 0.40
N SER A 123 -11.10 18.90 0.46
CA SER A 123 -12.45 19.47 0.51
C SER A 123 -13.11 19.34 1.90
N SER A 124 -12.45 18.65 2.84
CA SER A 124 -12.93 18.39 4.20
C SER A 124 -12.80 19.61 5.10
N ALA A 125 -13.68 19.70 6.11
CA ALA A 125 -13.59 20.69 7.18
C ALA A 125 -12.34 20.47 8.07
N GLY A 126 -11.85 19.23 8.15
CA GLY A 126 -10.66 18.83 8.89
C GLY A 126 -9.34 19.23 8.21
N ARG A 127 -9.37 19.69 6.95
CA ARG A 127 -8.16 20.07 6.20
C ARG A 127 -7.24 21.02 6.95
N SER A 128 -7.81 22.09 7.52
CA SER A 128 -7.01 23.09 8.25
C SER A 128 -6.40 22.51 9.51
N ALA A 129 -7.14 21.66 10.25
CA ALA A 129 -6.60 20.96 11.41
C ALA A 129 -5.40 20.09 11.02
N TYR A 130 -5.56 19.28 9.96
CA TYR A 130 -4.48 18.47 9.41
C TYR A 130 -3.25 19.32 9.05
N THR A 131 -3.41 20.36 8.22
CA THR A 131 -2.28 21.16 7.74
C THR A 131 -1.58 21.96 8.84
N ASP A 132 -2.33 22.53 9.78
CA ASP A 132 -1.77 23.41 10.82
C ASP A 132 -1.04 22.63 11.94
N HIS A 133 -1.32 21.32 12.07
CA HIS A 133 -0.79 20.46 13.12
C HIS A 133 -0.02 19.24 12.60
N ASN A 134 0.34 19.25 11.30
CA ASN A 134 1.31 18.33 10.73
C ASN A 134 2.74 18.81 11.06
N GLU A 135 3.48 18.00 11.80
CA GLU A 135 4.88 18.25 12.17
C GLU A 135 5.86 17.40 11.34
N THR A 136 5.35 16.59 10.40
CA THR A 136 6.15 15.79 9.48
C THR A 136 6.96 16.69 8.56
N ALA A 137 8.23 16.35 8.33
CA ALA A 137 9.03 17.09 7.37
C ALA A 137 8.51 16.88 5.95
N ASP A 138 8.70 17.89 5.09
CA ASP A 138 8.26 17.85 3.70
C ASP A 138 8.82 16.60 2.99
N GLY A 139 7.92 15.79 2.42
CA GLY A 139 8.26 14.56 1.69
C GLY A 139 8.45 13.29 2.54
N GLU A 140 8.50 13.40 3.87
CA GLU A 140 8.69 12.22 4.75
C GLU A 140 7.38 11.50 5.10
N GLU A 141 6.24 12.06 4.73
CA GLU A 141 4.93 11.46 5.00
C GLU A 141 4.63 10.33 4.00
N GLN A 142 4.01 9.27 4.50
CA GLN A 142 3.51 8.17 3.66
C GLN A 142 1.99 8.14 3.68
N PHE A 143 1.41 7.94 2.50
CA PHE A 143 -0.03 7.82 2.38
C PHE A 143 -0.44 6.38 2.13
N VAL A 144 -1.36 5.90 2.97
CA VAL A 144 -1.79 4.51 3.02
C VAL A 144 -3.29 4.47 2.88
N TYR A 145 -3.79 3.61 2.02
CA TYR A 145 -5.17 3.16 2.03
C TYR A 145 -5.22 1.72 2.51
N ALA A 146 -5.99 1.43 3.55
CA ALA A 146 -6.21 0.08 4.06
C ALA A 146 -7.68 -0.15 4.36
N ASP A 147 -8.30 -1.08 3.64
CA ASP A 147 -9.70 -1.53 3.85
C ASP A 147 -10.72 -0.41 4.11
N GLY A 148 -10.66 0.67 3.31
CA GLY A 148 -11.61 1.79 3.39
C GLY A 148 -11.16 2.97 4.23
N VAL A 149 -10.00 2.87 4.90
CA VAL A 149 -9.41 3.96 5.68
C VAL A 149 -8.20 4.53 4.94
N TYR A 150 -8.17 5.84 4.79
CA TYR A 150 -6.99 6.59 4.38
C TYR A 150 -6.19 6.99 5.63
N ALA A 151 -4.88 6.85 5.60
CA ALA A 151 -3.99 7.22 6.69
C ALA A 151 -2.76 7.93 6.15
N LEU A 152 -2.46 9.09 6.72
CA LEU A 152 -1.22 9.83 6.53
C LEU A 152 -0.33 9.48 7.73
N VAL A 153 0.79 8.81 7.45
CA VAL A 153 1.76 8.33 8.45
C VAL A 153 2.88 9.34 8.54
N GLY A 154 3.08 9.90 9.73
CA GLY A 154 3.98 11.03 9.96
C GLY A 154 4.14 11.37 11.43
N SER A 155 4.30 12.65 11.74
CA SER A 155 4.37 13.21 13.10
C SER A 155 3.36 14.34 13.26
N TYR A 156 2.58 14.33 14.33
CA TYR A 156 1.48 15.27 14.53
C TYR A 156 1.38 15.80 15.97
N ASP A 157 1.02 17.08 16.10
CA ASP A 157 0.55 17.67 17.36
C ASP A 157 -0.89 17.20 17.64
N ARG A 158 -1.02 16.06 18.33
CA ARG A 158 -2.31 15.43 18.65
C ARG A 158 -3.27 16.37 19.40
N ASP A 159 -2.76 17.12 20.37
CA ASP A 159 -3.61 17.99 21.20
C ASP A 159 -4.08 19.21 20.41
N GLY A 160 -3.21 19.73 19.53
CA GLY A 160 -3.57 20.73 18.54
C GLY A 160 -4.63 20.24 17.56
N LEU A 161 -4.43 19.05 16.97
CA LEU A 161 -5.40 18.40 16.09
C LEU A 161 -6.78 18.26 16.74
N ALA A 162 -6.83 17.72 17.96
CA ALA A 162 -8.07 17.55 18.72
C ALA A 162 -8.83 18.89 18.87
N THR A 163 -8.11 19.93 19.30
CA THR A 163 -8.67 21.27 19.50
C THR A 163 -9.17 21.87 18.18
N ALA A 164 -8.41 21.69 17.09
CA ALA A 164 -8.75 22.23 15.78
C ALA A 164 -9.94 21.50 15.13
N LEU A 165 -10.04 20.18 15.28
CA LEU A 165 -11.18 19.39 14.80
C LEU A 165 -12.47 19.78 15.54
N GLU A 166 -12.45 19.90 16.86
CA GLU A 166 -13.62 20.38 17.63
C GLU A 166 -14.03 21.80 17.21
N ALA A 167 -13.06 22.68 16.97
CA ALA A 167 -13.31 24.04 16.48
C ALA A 167 -13.90 24.06 15.06
N ALA A 168 -13.56 23.06 14.23
CA ALA A 168 -14.12 22.86 12.90
C ALA A 168 -15.53 22.23 12.91
N GLY A 169 -16.03 21.81 14.08
CA GLY A 169 -17.38 21.27 14.26
C GLY A 169 -17.46 19.76 14.44
N TYR A 170 -16.32 19.07 14.46
CA TYR A 170 -16.29 17.63 14.69
C TYR A 170 -16.66 17.31 16.15
N THR A 171 -17.29 16.15 16.35
CA THR A 171 -17.65 15.62 17.66
C THR A 171 -16.80 14.40 17.98
N ALA A 172 -16.24 14.33 19.19
CA ALA A 172 -15.49 13.15 19.64
C ALA A 172 -16.43 11.96 19.89
N GLU A 173 -16.16 10.83 19.22
CA GLU A 173 -16.86 9.55 19.41
C GLU A 173 -16.10 8.61 20.36
N ARG A 174 -14.77 8.69 20.31
CA ARG A 174 -13.84 7.89 21.12
C ARG A 174 -12.67 8.76 21.53
N GLU A 175 -12.29 8.66 22.79
CA GLU A 175 -11.11 9.31 23.33
C GLU A 175 -10.32 8.28 24.15
N ALA A 176 -9.05 8.13 23.79
CA ALA A 176 -8.06 7.39 24.54
C ALA A 176 -6.87 8.32 24.87
N ASP A 177 -5.96 7.84 25.71
CA ASP A 177 -4.77 8.62 26.09
C ASP A 177 -3.84 8.85 24.88
N ALA A 178 -3.75 7.88 23.97
CA ALA A 178 -2.82 7.92 22.83
C ALA A 178 -3.47 8.26 21.47
N TYR A 179 -4.80 8.16 21.35
CA TYR A 179 -5.54 8.47 20.12
C TYR A 179 -6.94 9.02 20.41
N ALA A 180 -7.59 9.59 19.40
CA ALA A 180 -9.00 9.99 19.44
C ALA A 180 -9.67 9.81 18.08
N VAL A 181 -10.99 9.65 18.07
CA VAL A 181 -11.82 9.51 16.85
C VAL A 181 -12.97 10.50 16.91
N TYR A 182 -13.18 11.17 15.79
CA TYR A 182 -14.08 12.28 15.59
C TYR A 182 -15.00 12.02 14.40
N THR A 183 -16.22 12.56 14.47
CA THR A 183 -17.20 12.54 13.38
C THR A 183 -17.63 13.94 13.02
N ASP A 184 -17.82 14.19 11.73
CA ASP A 184 -18.53 15.38 11.25
C ASP A 184 -19.97 15.03 10.88
N ALA A 185 -20.92 15.69 11.54
CA ALA A 185 -22.34 15.41 11.36
C ALA A 185 -22.90 15.92 10.02
N GLU A 186 -22.17 16.79 9.30
CA GLU A 186 -22.61 17.33 8.01
C GLU A 186 -22.19 16.44 6.83
N SER A 187 -21.02 15.82 6.90
CA SER A 187 -20.42 15.00 5.82
C SER A 187 -20.36 13.51 6.11
N ASP A 188 -20.72 13.07 7.34
CA ASP A 188 -20.51 11.72 7.85
C ASP A 188 -19.03 11.26 7.76
N GLU A 189 -18.09 12.22 7.65
CA GLU A 189 -16.65 11.96 7.69
C GLU A 189 -16.25 11.51 9.09
N VAL A 190 -15.40 10.48 9.13
CA VAL A 190 -14.77 10.01 10.35
C VAL A 190 -13.29 10.32 10.28
N VAL A 191 -12.75 10.97 11.33
CA VAL A 191 -11.33 11.32 11.45
C VAL A 191 -10.77 10.68 12.72
N GLY A 192 -9.64 10.00 12.61
CA GLY A 192 -8.88 9.47 13.73
C GLY A 192 -7.54 10.18 13.80
N ILE A 193 -7.09 10.50 15.01
CA ILE A 193 -5.80 11.13 15.23
C ILE A 193 -4.99 10.38 16.28
N SER A 194 -3.68 10.32 16.06
CA SER A 194 -2.66 9.94 17.04
C SER A 194 -1.41 10.80 16.81
N ALA A 195 -0.36 10.65 17.61
CA ALA A 195 0.89 11.37 17.39
C ALA A 195 1.60 10.95 16.07
N GLY A 196 1.31 9.76 15.54
CA GLY A 196 1.97 9.20 14.36
C GLY A 196 1.10 9.10 13.10
N VAL A 197 -0.21 9.33 13.22
CA VAL A 197 -1.16 9.12 12.12
C VAL A 197 -2.32 10.11 12.17
N TYR A 198 -2.65 10.67 11.01
CA TYR A 198 -3.94 11.26 10.71
C TYR A 198 -4.71 10.31 9.78
N ALA A 199 -5.76 9.68 10.28
CA ALA A 199 -6.58 8.72 9.53
C ALA A 199 -7.96 9.27 9.27
N TYR A 200 -8.57 8.91 8.15
CA TYR A 200 -9.92 9.33 7.81
C TYR A 200 -10.64 8.34 6.91
N SER A 201 -11.96 8.34 7.00
CA SER A 201 -12.86 7.57 6.16
C SER A 201 -14.00 8.46 5.71
N TYR A 202 -14.37 8.33 4.44
CA TYR A 202 -15.60 8.90 3.90
C TYR A 202 -16.67 7.81 3.79
N PRO A 203 -17.96 8.16 3.77
CA PRO A 203 -19.02 7.19 3.53
C PRO A 203 -18.85 6.57 2.13
N ASN A 204 -18.48 5.29 2.07
CA ASN A 204 -18.65 4.48 0.86
C ASN A 204 -20.11 4.02 0.85
N GLY A 205 -20.95 4.77 0.12
CA GLY A 205 -22.41 4.76 0.22
C GLY A 205 -23.15 3.44 -0.05
N ASP A 206 -22.46 2.33 -0.29
CA ASP A 206 -23.05 1.05 -0.71
C ASP A 206 -22.63 -0.17 0.14
N GLU A 207 -21.62 -0.09 1.02
CA GLU A 207 -21.22 -1.19 1.91
C GLU A 207 -22.01 -1.15 3.23
N SER A 208 -23.13 -1.88 3.31
CA SER A 208 -24.00 -1.89 4.51
C SER A 208 -23.34 -2.37 5.80
N ASP A 209 -22.20 -3.07 5.69
CA ASP A 209 -21.52 -3.74 6.79
C ASP A 209 -20.23 -3.03 7.22
N PHE A 210 -19.83 -1.96 6.52
CA PHE A 210 -18.64 -1.18 6.87
C PHE A 210 -18.96 -0.15 7.96
N ASP A 211 -18.31 -0.28 9.12
CA ASP A 211 -18.36 0.69 10.22
C ASP A 211 -17.12 1.60 10.16
N PRO A 212 -17.24 2.84 9.63
CA PRO A 212 -16.09 3.73 9.47
C PRO A 212 -15.50 4.18 10.81
N ILE A 213 -16.31 4.29 11.88
CA ILE A 213 -15.84 4.65 13.21
C ILE A 213 -14.95 3.53 13.75
N ALA A 214 -15.42 2.29 13.69
CA ALA A 214 -14.64 1.15 14.16
C ALA A 214 -13.38 0.91 13.31
N ALA A 215 -13.45 1.13 11.99
CA ALA A 215 -12.32 1.00 11.09
C ALA A 215 -11.23 2.04 11.38
N VAL A 216 -11.60 3.32 11.46
CA VAL A 216 -10.67 4.43 11.78
C VAL A 216 -10.09 4.26 13.18
N GLU A 217 -10.93 3.93 14.19
CA GLU A 217 -10.46 3.63 15.55
C GLU A 217 -9.39 2.55 15.54
N ARG A 218 -9.61 1.49 14.76
CA ARG A 218 -8.67 0.37 14.68
C ARG A 218 -7.32 0.82 14.12
N THR A 219 -7.30 1.62 13.06
CA THR A 219 -6.08 2.16 12.46
C THR A 219 -5.30 3.00 13.46
N VAL A 220 -5.94 3.99 14.12
CA VAL A 220 -5.22 4.88 15.04
C VAL A 220 -4.83 4.22 16.37
N ALA A 221 -5.62 3.25 16.85
CA ALA A 221 -5.24 2.44 18.01
C ALA A 221 -4.04 1.54 17.69
N THR A 222 -3.94 1.03 16.46
CA THR A 222 -2.79 0.24 16.00
C THR A 222 -1.55 1.13 15.91
N ALA A 223 -1.66 2.29 15.27
CA ALA A 223 -0.57 3.26 15.18
C ALA A 223 -0.08 3.77 16.55
N ALA A 224 -0.99 3.88 17.52
CA ALA A 224 -0.69 4.27 18.89
C ALA A 224 -0.06 3.14 19.75
N GLY A 225 -0.01 1.90 19.25
CA GLY A 225 0.49 0.73 19.98
C GLY A 225 -0.50 0.13 20.98
N ASP A 226 -1.77 0.57 20.97
CA ASP A 226 -2.85 -0.01 21.81
C ASP A 226 -3.38 -1.32 21.22
N ARG A 227 -3.11 -1.58 19.94
CA ARG A 227 -3.41 -2.84 19.24
C ARG A 227 -2.17 -3.28 18.46
N PRO A 228 -1.88 -4.59 18.37
CA PRO A 228 -0.79 -5.07 17.54
C PRO A 228 -1.14 -4.88 16.05
N PRO A 229 -0.18 -4.44 15.22
CA PRO A 229 -0.36 -4.41 13.77
C PRO A 229 -0.45 -5.82 13.19
N LYS A 230 -1.01 -5.95 11.98
CA LYS A 230 -1.28 -7.26 11.37
C LYS A 230 -0.03 -8.14 11.26
N HIS A 231 1.12 -7.55 10.92
CA HIS A 231 2.37 -8.30 10.77
C HIS A 231 2.89 -8.90 12.08
N GLU A 232 2.54 -8.36 13.25
CA GLU A 232 2.94 -8.94 14.54
C GLU A 232 2.13 -10.18 14.94
N VAL A 233 0.97 -10.39 14.31
CA VAL A 233 0.04 -11.48 14.65
C VAL A 233 -0.18 -12.48 13.51
N ASP A 234 0.42 -12.22 12.35
CA ASP A 234 0.25 -12.98 11.13
C ASP A 234 1.60 -13.12 10.41
N ASP A 235 2.29 -14.24 10.67
CA ASP A 235 3.61 -14.54 10.11
C ASP A 235 3.59 -14.59 8.57
N GLY A 236 2.46 -14.93 7.95
CA GLY A 236 2.35 -14.96 6.49
C GLY A 236 2.30 -13.55 5.92
N PHE A 237 1.60 -12.64 6.61
CA PHE A 237 1.56 -11.23 6.25
C PHE A 237 2.89 -10.53 6.52
N ASP A 238 3.56 -10.79 7.66
CA ASP A 238 4.92 -10.26 7.95
C ASP A 238 5.91 -10.65 6.85
N ARG A 239 5.90 -11.93 6.47
CA ARG A 239 6.72 -12.46 5.38
C ARG A 239 6.45 -11.78 4.04
N LEU A 240 5.18 -11.55 3.71
CA LEU A 240 4.81 -10.85 2.48
C LEU A 240 5.28 -9.38 2.49
N LEU A 241 5.15 -8.68 3.62
CA LEU A 241 5.61 -7.30 3.76
C LEU A 241 7.13 -7.18 3.61
N ARG A 242 7.90 -8.08 4.24
CA ARG A 242 9.37 -8.09 4.18
C ARG A 242 9.92 -8.42 2.80
N ALA A 243 9.17 -9.23 2.05
CA ALA A 243 9.55 -9.56 0.67
C ALA A 243 9.21 -8.43 -0.31
N GLY A 244 8.34 -7.49 0.07
CA GLY A 244 8.01 -6.33 -0.73
C GLY A 244 9.14 -5.29 -0.75
N GLU A 245 9.14 -4.48 -1.80
CA GLU A 245 10.01 -3.31 -1.91
C GLU A 245 9.43 -2.11 -1.13
N ASN A 246 10.32 -1.22 -0.68
CA ASN A 246 9.97 -0.02 0.07
C ASN A 246 10.07 1.23 -0.82
N GLY A 247 9.11 2.15 -0.65
CA GLY A 247 8.99 3.36 -1.48
C GLY A 247 8.06 3.16 -2.68
N GLY A 248 7.97 4.17 -3.55
CA GLY A 248 7.16 4.10 -4.77
C GLY A 248 5.68 3.89 -4.49
N ILE A 249 5.03 3.11 -5.34
CA ILE A 249 3.61 2.76 -5.21
C ILE A 249 3.49 1.27 -4.91
N THR A 250 2.98 0.93 -3.73
CA THR A 250 2.72 -0.45 -3.31
C THR A 250 1.24 -0.79 -3.43
N SER A 251 0.91 -1.98 -3.93
CA SER A 251 -0.41 -2.60 -3.91
C SER A 251 -0.29 -3.99 -3.30
N CYS A 252 -1.05 -4.29 -2.26
CA CYS A 252 -1.02 -5.60 -1.62
C CYS A 252 -2.42 -6.14 -1.37
N LEU A 253 -2.59 -7.42 -1.70
CA LEU A 253 -3.77 -8.22 -1.37
C LEU A 253 -3.30 -9.47 -0.63
N TYR A 254 -3.95 -9.79 0.48
CA TYR A 254 -3.58 -10.90 1.35
C TYR A 254 -4.82 -11.59 1.91
N THR A 255 -4.77 -12.91 2.08
CA THR A 255 -5.81 -13.67 2.80
C THR A 255 -5.17 -14.68 3.75
N ASP A 256 -5.79 -14.84 4.92
CA ASP A 256 -5.48 -15.91 5.88
C ASP A 256 -6.20 -17.22 5.51
N ALA A 257 -7.09 -17.18 4.51
CA ALA A 257 -7.73 -18.35 3.93
C ALA A 257 -6.77 -19.19 3.09
N ASP A 258 -7.30 -20.25 2.50
CA ASP A 258 -6.51 -21.21 1.72
C ASP A 258 -5.97 -20.62 0.40
N GLU A 259 -6.76 -19.76 -0.24
CA GLU A 259 -6.48 -19.07 -1.51
C GLU A 259 -7.47 -17.92 -1.70
N PHE A 260 -7.15 -16.96 -2.56
CA PHE A 260 -8.10 -15.93 -2.97
C PHE A 260 -9.32 -16.56 -3.62
N ASP A 261 -10.50 -16.15 -3.18
CA ASP A 261 -11.74 -16.48 -3.90
C ASP A 261 -11.74 -15.74 -5.24
N ALA A 262 -12.03 -16.43 -6.34
CA ALA A 262 -12.18 -15.81 -7.66
C ALA A 262 -13.25 -14.71 -7.66
N ASP A 263 -14.29 -14.89 -6.83
CA ASP A 263 -15.32 -13.86 -6.64
C ASP A 263 -14.76 -12.65 -5.87
N ALA A 264 -13.77 -12.81 -4.97
CA ALA A 264 -13.14 -11.71 -4.23
C ALA A 264 -12.15 -10.90 -5.09
N LEU A 265 -11.59 -11.50 -6.15
CA LEU A 265 -10.68 -10.82 -7.09
C LEU A 265 -11.43 -9.85 -8.03
N SER A 266 -12.74 -10.06 -8.23
CA SER A 266 -13.57 -9.33 -9.20
C SER A 266 -14.54 -8.32 -8.60
N SER A 267 -14.79 -8.33 -7.28
CA SER A 267 -16.00 -7.74 -6.72
C SER A 267 -15.86 -6.37 -6.05
N ASP A 268 -14.67 -5.90 -5.65
CA ASP A 268 -14.65 -4.98 -4.49
C ASP A 268 -13.94 -3.63 -4.61
N ARG A 269 -13.48 -3.15 -5.78
CA ARG A 269 -12.58 -1.97 -5.76
C ARG A 269 -12.71 -0.91 -6.85
N ALA A 270 -13.88 -0.76 -7.48
CA ALA A 270 -14.41 0.50 -8.01
C ALA A 270 -15.79 0.25 -8.66
N THR A 271 -16.85 0.88 -8.16
CA THR A 271 -18.23 0.73 -8.66
C THR A 271 -18.54 1.50 -9.95
N ASP A 272 -17.53 2.11 -10.58
CA ASP A 272 -17.69 2.86 -11.83
C ASP A 272 -17.06 2.05 -12.98
N GLU A 273 -17.90 1.46 -13.84
CA GLU A 273 -17.50 0.72 -15.05
C GLU A 273 -16.63 1.56 -16.01
N ASP A 274 -16.57 2.89 -15.81
CA ASP A 274 -15.77 3.84 -16.59
C ASP A 274 -14.41 4.21 -15.93
N SER A 275 -14.03 3.55 -14.82
CA SER A 275 -12.76 3.79 -14.10
C SER A 275 -11.78 2.62 -14.20
N LEU A 276 -10.48 2.90 -14.09
CA LEU A 276 -9.38 1.91 -14.07
C LEU A 276 -9.60 0.96 -12.87
N GLN A 277 -9.64 -0.34 -13.13
CA GLN A 277 -9.96 -1.35 -12.11
C GLN A 277 -8.73 -2.19 -11.78
N PHE A 278 -8.69 -2.70 -10.55
CA PHE A 278 -7.70 -3.70 -10.19
C PHE A 278 -7.91 -4.98 -11.03
N ALA A 279 -6.81 -5.54 -11.52
CA ALA A 279 -6.76 -6.81 -12.23
C ALA A 279 -6.02 -7.83 -11.36
N PHE A 280 -6.77 -8.55 -10.51
CA PHE A 280 -6.18 -9.60 -9.66
C PHE A 280 -6.40 -11.03 -10.16
N ASP A 281 -7.06 -11.22 -11.31
CA ASP A 281 -7.35 -12.55 -11.90
C ASP A 281 -6.09 -13.42 -12.12
N ALA A 282 -4.94 -12.78 -12.35
CA ALA A 282 -3.65 -13.44 -12.50
C ALA A 282 -3.21 -14.20 -11.23
N PHE A 283 -3.74 -13.83 -10.06
CA PHE A 283 -3.34 -14.35 -8.76
C PHE A 283 -4.32 -15.40 -8.19
N GLU A 284 -5.30 -15.86 -8.96
CA GLU A 284 -6.18 -16.96 -8.53
C GLU A 284 -5.37 -18.16 -8.01
N GLY A 285 -5.73 -18.67 -6.82
CA GLY A 285 -5.01 -19.77 -6.16
C GLY A 285 -3.84 -19.35 -5.26
N ALA A 286 -3.39 -18.09 -5.33
CA ALA A 286 -2.43 -17.51 -4.37
C ALA A 286 -3.16 -17.11 -3.07
N ASN A 287 -2.40 -16.88 -2.00
CA ASN A 287 -2.93 -16.34 -0.73
C ASN A 287 -2.33 -14.98 -0.34
N GLY A 288 -1.39 -14.48 -1.14
CA GLY A 288 -0.76 -13.18 -0.94
C GLY A 288 -0.13 -12.68 -2.22
N VAL A 289 -0.28 -11.39 -2.49
CA VAL A 289 0.41 -10.67 -3.55
C VAL A 289 0.80 -9.29 -3.02
N SER A 290 2.07 -8.94 -3.17
CA SER A 290 2.60 -7.59 -2.96
C SER A 290 3.21 -7.14 -4.27
N GLN A 291 2.74 -6.03 -4.80
CA GLN A 291 3.24 -5.41 -6.03
C GLN A 291 3.80 -4.05 -5.69
N HIS A 292 4.90 -3.68 -6.33
CA HIS A 292 5.54 -2.40 -6.17
C HIS A 292 5.89 -1.83 -7.53
N LEU A 293 5.67 -0.54 -7.70
CA LEU A 293 6.03 0.22 -8.89
C LEU A 293 6.89 1.40 -8.47
N ALA A 294 8.13 1.42 -8.94
CA ALA A 294 9.00 2.58 -8.90
C ALA A 294 9.19 3.10 -10.32
N VAL A 295 9.23 4.42 -10.49
CA VAL A 295 9.56 5.02 -11.77
C VAL A 295 10.69 6.03 -11.58
N THR A 296 11.67 5.93 -12.46
CA THR A 296 12.97 6.61 -12.31
C THR A 296 13.18 7.65 -13.39
N ASP A 297 13.73 8.79 -12.98
CA ASP A 297 13.94 9.98 -13.81
C ASP A 297 14.93 9.81 -14.98
N ALA A 298 15.86 8.86 -14.89
CA ALA A 298 17.05 8.88 -15.73
C ALA A 298 16.74 8.56 -17.21
N ASP A 299 15.72 7.75 -17.48
CA ASP A 299 15.35 7.30 -18.83
C ASP A 299 13.83 7.14 -19.06
N ALA A 300 12.99 7.63 -18.12
CA ALA A 300 11.55 7.30 -18.04
C ALA A 300 11.29 5.79 -17.97
N ALA A 301 12.20 5.04 -17.35
CA ALA A 301 12.05 3.62 -17.11
C ALA A 301 11.29 3.38 -15.80
N ALA A 302 10.31 2.49 -15.83
CA ALA A 302 9.60 2.02 -14.66
C ALA A 302 10.05 0.60 -14.31
N THR A 303 10.27 0.34 -13.03
CA THR A 303 10.55 -1.00 -12.51
C THR A 303 9.35 -1.43 -11.70
N ALA A 304 8.74 -2.54 -12.11
CA ALA A 304 7.68 -3.19 -11.36
C ALA A 304 8.22 -4.47 -10.74
N THR A 305 7.99 -4.65 -9.46
CA THR A 305 8.31 -5.89 -8.74
C THR A 305 7.05 -6.47 -8.15
N ALA A 306 6.96 -7.80 -8.08
CA ALA A 306 5.87 -8.47 -7.39
C ALA A 306 6.33 -9.72 -6.67
N VAL A 307 5.77 -9.94 -5.48
CA VAL A 307 5.92 -11.15 -4.71
C VAL A 307 4.56 -11.81 -4.58
N VAL A 308 4.45 -13.04 -5.08
CA VAL A 308 3.24 -13.86 -5.01
C VAL A 308 3.51 -15.05 -4.11
N THR A 309 2.70 -15.22 -3.07
CA THR A 309 2.81 -16.33 -2.13
C THR A 309 1.64 -17.29 -2.28
N TYR A 310 1.98 -18.59 -2.27
CA TYR A 310 1.06 -19.70 -2.24
C TYR A 310 1.23 -20.47 -0.93
N ARG A 311 0.19 -21.22 -0.57
CA ARG A 311 0.19 -22.03 0.65
C ARG A 311 1.20 -23.18 0.64
N SER A 312 1.59 -23.64 -0.53
CA SER A 312 2.52 -24.76 -0.72
C SER A 312 3.13 -24.74 -2.12
N GLU A 313 4.34 -25.30 -2.28
CA GLU A 313 5.06 -25.37 -3.56
C GLU A 313 4.24 -26.04 -4.68
N ASP A 314 3.49 -27.10 -4.34
CA ASP A 314 2.66 -27.85 -5.30
C ASP A 314 1.48 -27.02 -5.88
N ARG A 315 1.19 -25.86 -5.29
CA ARG A 315 0.12 -24.94 -5.72
C ARG A 315 0.64 -23.78 -6.57
N VAL A 316 1.96 -23.61 -6.69
CA VAL A 316 2.54 -22.51 -7.47
C VAL A 316 2.15 -22.67 -8.94
N ASP A 317 1.38 -21.70 -9.44
CA ASP A 317 0.96 -21.62 -10.85
C ASP A 317 1.79 -20.55 -11.59
N GLN A 318 3.10 -20.80 -11.70
CA GLN A 318 4.01 -19.89 -12.40
C GLN A 318 3.59 -19.67 -13.87
N GLY A 319 3.02 -20.68 -14.53
CA GLY A 319 2.60 -20.57 -15.93
C GLY A 319 1.46 -19.56 -16.13
N ARG A 320 0.54 -19.43 -15.16
CA ARG A 320 -0.48 -18.38 -15.14
C ARG A 320 0.15 -17.00 -14.99
N LEU A 321 1.08 -16.85 -14.05
CA LEU A 321 1.79 -15.58 -13.81
C LEU A 321 2.56 -15.13 -15.07
N GLU A 322 3.35 -16.02 -15.67
CA GLU A 322 4.10 -15.76 -16.92
C GLU A 322 3.21 -15.41 -18.11
N SER A 323 1.97 -15.89 -18.14
CA SER A 323 1.03 -15.62 -19.23
C SER A 323 0.32 -14.27 -19.09
N ALA A 324 0.32 -13.68 -17.89
CA ALA A 324 -0.52 -12.54 -17.54
C ALA A 324 0.26 -11.31 -17.07
N LEU A 325 1.48 -11.49 -16.54
CA LEU A 325 2.27 -10.45 -15.90
C LEU A 325 3.54 -10.15 -16.70
N GLY A 326 3.95 -8.89 -16.75
CA GLY A 326 5.15 -8.48 -17.48
C GLY A 326 5.02 -8.61 -18.99
N THR A 327 3.79 -8.73 -19.52
CA THR A 327 3.55 -8.96 -20.96
C THR A 327 3.92 -7.75 -21.82
N GLU A 328 3.98 -6.58 -21.20
CA GLU A 328 4.33 -5.31 -21.85
C GLU A 328 5.73 -4.81 -21.46
N ALA A 329 6.44 -5.55 -20.59
CA ALA A 329 7.78 -5.20 -20.13
C ALA A 329 8.85 -5.47 -21.22
N GLU A 330 9.93 -4.68 -21.21
CA GLU A 330 11.10 -4.94 -22.06
C GLU A 330 11.87 -6.15 -21.56
N THR A 331 11.96 -6.28 -20.24
CA THR A 331 12.57 -7.41 -19.53
C THR A 331 11.62 -7.84 -18.43
N VAL A 332 11.49 -9.15 -18.23
CA VAL A 332 10.76 -9.74 -17.11
C VAL A 332 11.46 -11.01 -16.67
N GLU A 333 11.67 -11.15 -15.38
CA GLU A 333 12.25 -12.33 -14.74
C GLU A 333 11.28 -12.89 -13.70
N PHE A 334 11.17 -14.22 -13.67
CA PHE A 334 10.37 -14.96 -12.70
C PHE A 334 11.28 -15.89 -11.91
N ALA A 335 11.33 -15.71 -10.60
CA ALA A 335 12.11 -16.52 -9.68
C ALA A 335 11.20 -17.23 -8.68
N THR A 336 11.11 -18.56 -8.79
CA THR A 336 10.33 -19.38 -7.86
C THR A 336 11.21 -19.90 -6.74
N VAL A 337 10.85 -19.57 -5.50
CA VAL A 337 11.52 -19.99 -4.26
C VAL A 337 10.49 -20.62 -3.34
N GLY A 338 10.49 -21.95 -3.26
CA GLY A 338 9.51 -22.70 -2.49
C GLY A 338 8.07 -22.42 -2.94
N SER A 339 7.24 -21.91 -2.03
CA SER A 339 5.85 -21.55 -2.33
C SER A 339 5.67 -20.09 -2.74
N ARG A 340 6.75 -19.39 -3.08
CA ARG A 340 6.78 -17.97 -3.45
C ARG A 340 7.32 -17.79 -4.86
N VAL A 341 6.77 -16.82 -5.59
CA VAL A 341 7.27 -16.37 -6.89
C VAL A 341 7.60 -14.88 -6.77
N GLU A 342 8.84 -14.53 -7.05
CA GLU A 342 9.31 -13.15 -7.22
C GLU A 342 9.31 -12.83 -8.72
N ILE A 343 8.87 -11.62 -9.05
CA ILE A 343 8.72 -11.14 -10.42
C ILE A 343 9.37 -9.77 -10.49
N ASP A 344 10.32 -9.60 -11.39
CA ASP A 344 10.99 -8.33 -11.64
C ASP A 344 10.82 -7.95 -13.10
N ALA A 345 10.30 -6.76 -13.37
CA ALA A 345 10.02 -6.28 -14.71
C ALA A 345 10.50 -4.85 -14.92
N GLU A 346 11.13 -4.59 -16.06
CA GLU A 346 11.53 -3.25 -16.48
C GLU A 346 10.72 -2.82 -17.72
N TYR A 347 10.13 -1.63 -17.63
CA TYR A 347 9.33 -1.03 -18.68
C TYR A 347 10.08 0.17 -19.27
N GLY A 348 10.16 0.22 -20.60
CA GLY A 348 10.76 1.33 -21.32
C GLY A 348 9.88 2.58 -21.34
N GLY A 349 10.47 3.74 -21.63
CA GLY A 349 9.79 5.05 -21.60
C GLY A 349 8.71 5.29 -22.64
N GLU A 350 8.31 4.29 -23.44
CA GLU A 350 7.08 4.30 -24.22
C GLU A 350 5.88 3.96 -23.31
N PHE A 351 6.07 3.16 -22.27
CA PHE A 351 5.07 2.85 -21.23
C PHE A 351 4.79 4.01 -20.25
N ALA A 352 5.71 4.98 -20.20
CA ALA A 352 5.56 6.27 -19.51
C ALA A 352 5.17 7.42 -20.47
N ARG A 353 4.73 7.09 -21.70
CA ARG A 353 4.20 8.06 -22.67
C ARG A 353 2.94 7.62 -23.40
N GLU A 354 2.67 6.32 -23.49
CA GLU A 354 1.59 5.77 -24.30
C GLU A 354 0.26 5.85 -23.66
#